data_AF-A0A1H6FCY8-F1
#
_entry.id   AF-A0A1H6FCY8-F1
#
_cell.length_a   1.000
_cell.length_b   1.000
_cell.length_c   1.000
_cell.angle_alpha   90.00
_cell.angle_beta   90.00
_cell.angle_gamma   90.00
#
_symmetry.space_group_name_H-M   'P 1'
#
loop_
_entity.id
_entity.type
_entity.pdbx_description
1 polymer ?
#
loop_
_entity_poly.entity_id
_entity_poly.type
_entity_poly.pdbx_seq_one_letter_code
_entity_poly.pdbx_strand_id
1 'polypeptide(L)'
;MHTITETLTGIVNRVTYHNPDTGWSVLRVQPFNAPQQQETVTVHQTKVFAGATMEFRGSWTIDHKYGRQFKATEAIEKRPATTAAIEKYLGSGLIKGVGPKTAKKIVKHFQDETLEIFEK
;
A
#
# COMPACT_ATOMS: atom_id res chain seq x y z
N MET A 1 26.06 -15.86 -5.01
CA MET A 1 25.81 -14.40 -4.93
C MET A 1 24.64 -14.19 -3.98
N HIS A 2 24.86 -13.62 -2.81
CA HIS A 2 23.77 -13.31 -1.90
C HIS A 2 23.12 -12.01 -2.37
N THR A 3 21.96 -12.10 -3.01
CA THR A 3 21.15 -10.92 -3.33
C THR A 3 20.54 -10.44 -2.01
N ILE A 4 21.06 -9.34 -1.46
CA ILE A 4 20.43 -8.70 -0.31
C ILE A 4 19.05 -8.24 -0.77
N THR A 5 18.02 -8.89 -0.22
CA THR A 5 16.63 -8.52 -0.48
C THR A 5 16.24 -7.52 0.60
N GLU A 6 15.93 -6.29 0.18
CA GLU A 6 15.45 -5.24 1.05
C GLU A 6 13.92 -5.30 1.19
N THR A 7 13.40 -4.67 2.25
CA THR A 7 11.96 -4.60 2.52
C THR A 7 11.51 -3.15 2.61
N LEU A 8 10.43 -2.81 1.89
CA LEU A 8 9.74 -1.54 1.97
C LEU A 8 8.30 -1.79 2.40
N THR A 9 7.91 -1.26 3.55
CA THR A 9 6.54 -1.38 4.07
C THR A 9 5.88 -0.01 4.12
N GLY A 10 4.64 0.09 3.64
CA GLY A 10 3.93 1.36 3.61
C GLY A 10 2.53 1.29 3.00
N ILE A 11 1.89 2.45 2.90
CA ILE A 11 0.56 2.59 2.29
C ILE A 11 0.72 2.97 0.82
N VAL A 12 0.02 2.28 -0.07
CA VAL A 12 -0.09 2.67 -1.47
C VAL A 12 -0.98 3.92 -1.56
N ASN A 13 -0.41 5.10 -1.83
CA ASN A 13 -1.20 6.32 -2.00
C ASN A 13 -1.99 6.30 -3.31
N ARG A 14 -1.38 5.79 -4.39
CA ARG A 14 -2.01 5.66 -5.71
C ARG A 14 -1.27 4.67 -6.60
N VAL A 15 -2.02 4.09 -7.53
CA VAL A 15 -1.49 3.37 -8.69
C VAL A 15 -1.30 4.39 -9.82
N THR A 16 -0.06 4.62 -10.23
CA THR A 16 0.29 5.62 -11.26
C THR A 16 0.12 5.03 -12.66
N TYR A 17 0.40 3.74 -12.79
CA TYR A 17 0.27 3.00 -14.03
C TYR A 17 0.00 1.52 -13.71
N HIS A 18 -0.81 0.87 -14.53
CA HIS A 18 -1.06 -0.57 -14.46
C HIS A 18 -1.24 -1.09 -15.88
N ASN A 19 -0.44 -2.10 -16.26
CA ASN A 19 -0.62 -2.87 -17.47
C ASN A 19 -1.37 -4.17 -17.11
N PRO A 20 -2.63 -4.34 -17.53
CA PRO A 20 -3.44 -5.50 -17.17
C PRO A 20 -2.96 -6.81 -17.81
N ASP A 21 -2.29 -6.74 -18.96
CA ASP A 21 -1.83 -7.93 -19.71
C ASP A 21 -0.60 -8.56 -19.04
N THR A 22 0.25 -7.75 -18.42
CA THR A 22 1.51 -8.20 -17.78
C THR A 22 1.48 -8.16 -16.25
N GLY A 23 0.46 -7.53 -15.66
CA GLY A 23 0.40 -7.22 -14.23
C GLY A 23 1.42 -6.18 -13.78
N TRP A 24 2.19 -5.56 -14.69
CA TRP A 24 3.19 -4.56 -14.33
C TRP A 24 2.52 -3.29 -13.81
N SER A 25 2.88 -2.86 -12.60
CA SER A 25 2.27 -1.75 -11.90
C SER A 25 3.32 -0.81 -11.33
N VAL A 26 3.05 0.49 -11.39
CA VAL A 26 3.86 1.55 -10.78
C VAL A 26 3.05 2.19 -9.66
N LEU A 27 3.54 2.06 -8.44
CA LEU A 27 2.85 2.49 -7.23
C LEU A 27 3.58 3.69 -6.61
N ARG A 28 2.82 4.62 -6.05
CA ARG A 28 3.36 5.61 -5.11
C ARG A 28 3.05 5.13 -3.71
N VAL A 29 4.10 4.86 -2.95
CA VAL A 29 3.99 4.28 -1.61
C VAL A 29 4.53 5.29 -0.59
N GLN A 30 3.79 5.47 0.49
CA GLN A 30 4.22 6.23 1.67
C GLN A 30 4.84 5.24 2.66
N PRO A 31 6.19 5.23 2.84
CA PRO A 31 6.83 4.30 3.76
C PRO A 31 6.46 4.59 5.21
N PHE A 32 6.32 3.55 6.03
CA PHE A 32 6.00 3.72 7.46
C PHE A 32 7.15 4.30 8.28
N ASN A 33 8.39 4.00 7.91
CA ASN A 33 9.59 4.54 8.56
C ASN A 33 9.94 5.97 8.11
N ALA A 34 9.30 6.49 7.05
CA ALA A 34 9.51 7.84 6.55
C ALA A 34 8.17 8.44 6.06
N PRO A 35 7.24 8.80 6.98
CA PRO A 35 5.89 9.24 6.60
C PRO A 35 5.83 10.52 5.76
N GLN A 36 6.89 11.34 5.78
CA GLN A 36 6.99 12.55 4.96
C GLN A 36 7.48 12.27 3.54
N GLN A 37 7.94 11.06 3.25
CA GLN A 37 8.48 10.66 1.96
C GLN A 37 7.44 9.88 1.14
N GLN A 38 7.67 9.84 -0.17
CA GLN A 38 6.86 9.06 -1.08
C GLN A 38 7.75 8.38 -2.11
N GLU A 39 7.79 7.07 -2.06
CA GLU A 39 8.65 6.22 -2.88
C GLU A 39 7.89 5.65 -4.08
N THR A 40 8.62 5.38 -5.16
CA THR A 40 8.08 4.72 -6.34
C THR A 40 8.39 3.23 -6.26
N VAL A 41 7.37 2.38 -6.31
CA VAL A 41 7.53 0.92 -6.32
C VAL A 41 7.08 0.37 -7.67
N THR A 42 7.88 -0.49 -8.28
CA THR A 42 7.49 -1.27 -9.47
C THR A 42 7.29 -2.72 -9.07
N VAL A 43 6.22 -3.35 -9.56
CA VAL A 43 5.85 -4.72 -9.21
C VAL A 43 5.10 -5.39 -10.36
N HIS A 44 5.25 -6.71 -10.51
CA HIS A 44 4.43 -7.52 -11.42
C HIS A 44 3.37 -8.27 -10.62
N GLN A 45 2.22 -7.65 -10.38
CA GLN A 45 1.11 -8.24 -9.63
C GLN A 45 -0.23 -7.76 -10.17
N THR A 46 -1.20 -8.67 -10.22
CA THR A 46 -2.43 -8.46 -11.00
C THR A 46 -3.44 -7.51 -10.37
N LYS A 47 -3.36 -7.17 -9.06
CA LYS A 47 -4.24 -6.18 -8.41
C LYS A 47 -3.57 -5.58 -7.16
N VAL A 48 -3.26 -4.29 -7.19
CA VAL A 48 -2.88 -3.51 -6.00
C VAL A 48 -3.77 -2.26 -5.98
N PHE A 49 -4.29 -1.91 -4.81
CA PHE A 49 -5.24 -0.81 -4.67
C PHE A 49 -4.66 0.36 -3.85
N ALA A 50 -5.09 1.58 -4.17
CA ALA A 50 -4.79 2.76 -3.36
C ALA A 50 -5.42 2.61 -1.97
N GLY A 51 -4.68 2.92 -0.91
CA GLY A 51 -5.05 2.70 0.48
C GLY A 51 -4.53 1.38 1.06
N ALA A 52 -4.14 0.41 0.22
CA ALA A 52 -3.61 -0.87 0.70
C ALA A 52 -2.31 -0.68 1.49
N THR A 53 -2.22 -1.37 2.63
CA THR A 53 -0.98 -1.48 3.40
C THR A 53 -0.20 -2.67 2.85
N MET A 54 1.01 -2.45 2.38
CA MET A 54 1.78 -3.44 1.64
C MET A 54 3.20 -3.57 2.21
N GLU A 55 3.72 -4.79 2.22
CA GLU A 55 5.14 -5.10 2.37
C GLU A 55 5.68 -5.52 1.01
N PHE A 56 6.67 -4.80 0.50
CA PHE A 56 7.37 -5.10 -0.74
C PHE A 56 8.76 -5.63 -0.43
N ARG A 57 9.16 -6.73 -1.06
CA ARG A 57 10.54 -7.23 -0.98
C ARG A 57 11.21 -7.17 -2.34
N GLY A 58 12.46 -6.74 -2.37
CA GLY A 58 13.17 -6.53 -3.61
C GLY A 58 14.44 -5.71 -3.43
N SER A 59 14.68 -4.77 -4.34
CA SER A 59 15.91 -3.97 -4.34
C SER A 59 15.67 -2.56 -4.85
N TRP A 60 16.48 -1.60 -4.40
CA TRP A 60 16.51 -0.27 -5.00
C TRP A 60 17.24 -0.30 -6.34
N THR A 61 16.68 0.45 -7.29
CA THR A 61 17.26 0.68 -8.60
C THR A 61 17.15 2.16 -8.96
N ILE A 62 17.98 2.61 -9.89
CA ILE A 62 17.94 3.97 -10.44
C ILE A 62 17.60 3.82 -11.91
N ASP A 63 16.41 4.27 -12.29
CA ASP A 63 16.02 4.41 -13.69
C ASP A 63 16.55 5.73 -14.24
N HIS A 64 17.13 5.71 -15.44
CA HIS A 64 17.74 6.90 -16.06
C HIS A 64 16.73 8.03 -16.33
N LYS A 65 15.44 7.71 -16.51
CA LYS A 65 14.39 8.66 -16.84
C LYS A 65 13.56 9.06 -15.61
N TYR A 66 13.30 8.12 -14.71
CA TYR A 66 12.37 8.29 -13.58
C TYR A 66 13.06 8.38 -12.21
N GLY A 67 14.37 8.17 -12.15
CA GLY A 67 15.16 8.24 -10.91
C GLY A 67 15.01 7.00 -10.05
N ARG A 68 15.15 7.17 -8.73
CA ARG A 68 15.15 6.07 -7.76
C ARG A 68 13.78 5.38 -7.68
N GLN A 69 13.79 4.05 -7.77
CA GLN A 69 12.62 3.20 -7.65
C GLN A 69 12.95 1.95 -6.84
N PHE A 70 11.96 1.41 -6.15
CA PHE A 70 12.05 0.10 -5.52
C PHE A 70 11.46 -0.95 -6.47
N LYS A 71 12.28 -1.89 -6.93
CA LYS A 71 11.84 -2.99 -7.78
C LYS A 71 11.46 -4.16 -6.89
N ALA A 72 10.16 -4.34 -6.68
CA ALA A 72 9.61 -5.40 -5.86
C ALA A 72 9.53 -6.71 -6.67
N THR A 73 10.08 -7.78 -6.10
CA THR A 73 9.93 -9.16 -6.57
C THR A 73 8.80 -9.88 -5.84
N GLU A 74 8.49 -9.42 -4.62
CA GLU A 74 7.39 -9.93 -3.80
C GLU A 74 6.60 -8.74 -3.25
N ALA A 75 5.27 -8.90 -3.17
CA ALA A 75 4.37 -7.91 -2.62
C ALA A 75 3.27 -8.60 -1.81
N ILE A 76 3.21 -8.26 -0.53
CA ILE A 76 2.34 -8.90 0.47
C ILE A 76 1.42 -7.83 1.01
N GLU A 77 0.11 -8.01 0.86
CA GLU A 77 -0.86 -7.16 1.52
C GLU A 77 -0.85 -7.44 3.02
N LYS A 78 -0.63 -6.39 3.80
CA LYS A 78 -0.67 -6.41 5.25
C LYS A 78 -1.98 -5.76 5.68
N ARG A 79 -2.67 -6.38 6.63
CA ARG A 79 -3.86 -5.79 7.20
C ARG A 79 -3.47 -4.49 7.94
N PRO A 80 -4.28 -3.43 7.87
CA PRO A 80 -3.97 -2.17 8.57
C PRO A 80 -3.84 -2.43 10.07
N ALA A 81 -2.71 -2.03 10.65
CA ALA A 81 -2.38 -2.30 12.05
C ALA A 81 -2.94 -1.26 13.04
N THR A 82 -3.66 -0.25 12.57
CA THR A 82 -4.27 0.79 13.42
C THR A 82 -5.67 1.17 12.96
N THR A 83 -6.51 1.58 13.90
CA THR A 83 -7.86 2.13 13.64
C THR A 83 -7.83 3.34 12.71
N ALA A 84 -6.83 4.21 12.83
CA ALA A 84 -6.65 5.34 11.92
C ALA A 84 -6.33 4.90 10.48
N ALA A 85 -5.53 3.85 10.31
CA ALA A 85 -5.25 3.27 9.01
C ALA A 85 -6.51 2.61 8.41
N ILE A 86 -7.32 1.95 9.25
CA ILE A 86 -8.63 1.41 8.83
C ILE A 86 -9.57 2.54 8.40
N GLU A 87 -9.65 3.64 9.13
CA GLU A 87 -10.49 4.79 8.75
C GLU A 87 -10.07 5.35 7.40
N LYS A 88 -8.77 5.54 7.18
CA LYS A 88 -8.24 6.02 5.90
C LYS A 88 -8.48 5.00 4.78
N TYR A 89 -8.31 3.70 5.05
CA TYR A 89 -8.57 2.62 4.12
C TYR A 89 -10.03 2.59 3.67
N LEU A 90 -10.97 2.58 4.63
CA LEU A 90 -12.40 2.61 4.36
C LEU A 90 -12.83 3.90 3.65
N GLY A 91 -12.25 5.04 4.03
CA GLY A 91 -12.61 6.36 3.50
C GLY A 91 -11.94 6.73 2.18
N SER A 92 -11.04 5.88 1.67
CA SER A 92 -10.26 6.13 0.43
C SER A 92 -11.09 6.04 -0.86
N GLY A 93 -12.35 5.59 -0.76
CA GLY A 93 -13.20 5.33 -1.92
C GLY A 93 -13.02 3.93 -2.53
N LEU A 94 -12.25 3.05 -1.87
CA LEU A 94 -12.14 1.64 -2.23
C LEU A 94 -13.48 0.89 -2.17
N ILE A 95 -14.33 1.24 -1.21
CA ILE A 95 -15.65 0.66 -1.06
C ILE A 95 -16.68 1.66 -1.56
N LYS A 96 -17.41 1.29 -2.62
CA LYS A 96 -18.46 2.13 -3.19
C LYS A 96 -19.50 2.48 -2.10
N GLY A 97 -19.67 3.78 -1.83
CA GLY A 97 -20.57 4.28 -0.79
C GLY A 97 -19.91 4.55 0.57
N VAL A 98 -18.63 4.23 0.76
CA VAL A 98 -17.88 4.53 1.98
C VAL A 98 -16.91 5.68 1.73
N GLY A 99 -17.36 6.90 2.05
CA GLY A 99 -16.50 8.08 2.09
C GLY A 99 -15.90 8.32 3.48
N PRO A 100 -15.04 9.35 3.64
CA PRO A 100 -14.35 9.63 4.90
C PRO A 100 -15.29 9.75 6.11
N LYS A 101 -16.47 10.35 5.93
CA LYS A 101 -17.48 10.46 7.01
C LYS A 101 -18.06 9.11 7.43
N THR A 102 -18.30 8.21 6.47
CA THR A 102 -18.81 6.87 6.74
C THR A 102 -17.74 6.00 7.38
N ALA A 103 -16.51 6.08 6.88
CA ALA A 103 -15.36 5.41 7.45
C ALA A 103 -15.15 5.79 8.93
N LYS A 104 -15.21 7.09 9.24
CA LYS A 104 -15.13 7.58 10.62
C LYS A 104 -16.23 7.00 11.53
N LYS A 105 -17.45 6.85 11.00
CA LYS A 105 -18.56 6.23 11.75
C LYS A 105 -18.31 4.75 12.01
N ILE A 106 -17.81 4.01 11.01
CA ILE A 106 -17.48 2.59 11.13
C ILE A 106 -16.40 2.39 12.20
N VAL A 107 -15.28 3.10 12.09
CA VAL A 107 -14.19 2.99 13.08
C VAL A 107 -14.61 3.47 14.46
N LYS A 108 -15.44 4.51 14.58
CA LYS A 108 -15.98 4.95 15.88
C LYS A 108 -16.95 3.93 16.50
N HIS A 109 -17.68 3.19 15.68
CA HIS A 109 -18.63 2.18 16.16
C HIS A 109 -17.91 0.94 16.69
N PHE A 110 -16.90 0.47 15.98
CA PHE A 110 -16.15 -0.74 16.35
C PHE A 110 -14.93 -0.45 17.24
N GLN A 111 -14.48 0.79 17.37
CA GLN A 111 -13.36 1.21 18.23
C GLN A 111 -12.17 0.24 18.16
N ASP A 112 -11.74 -0.33 19.29
CA ASP A 112 -10.61 -1.25 19.36
C ASP A 112 -10.91 -2.61 18.69
N GLU A 113 -12.18 -3.05 18.67
CA GLU A 113 -12.64 -4.25 17.95
C GLU A 113 -12.55 -4.09 16.43
N THR A 114 -12.41 -2.86 15.91
CA THR A 114 -12.23 -2.64 14.47
C THR A 114 -11.00 -3.39 13.95
N LEU A 115 -9.93 -3.44 14.74
CA LEU A 115 -8.72 -4.17 14.38
C LEU A 115 -8.94 -5.69 14.47
N GLU A 116 -9.58 -6.15 15.55
CA GLU A 116 -9.85 -7.57 15.78
C GLU A 116 -10.76 -8.20 14.70
N ILE A 117 -11.78 -7.46 14.23
CA ILE A 117 -12.65 -7.90 13.13
C ILE A 117 -11.86 -8.06 11.83
N PHE A 118 -10.86 -7.21 11.61
CA PHE A 118 -9.96 -7.33 10.48
C PHE A 118 -8.88 -8.40 10.67
N GLU A 119 -8.60 -8.88 11.88
CA GLU A 119 -7.58 -9.91 12.16
C GLU A 119 -8.08 -11.37 12.05
N LYS A 120 -9.39 -11.61 11.88
CA LYS A 120 -9.95 -12.95 11.63
C LYS A 120 -9.86 -13.45 10.18
#